data_AF-A0A258I2N3-F1
#
_entry.id   AF-A0A258I2N3-F1
#
_cell.length_a   1.000
_cell.length_b   1.000
_cell.length_c   1.000
_cell.angle_alpha   90.00
_cell.angle_beta   90.00
_cell.angle_gamma   90.00
#
_symmetry.space_group_name_H-M   'P 1'
#
loop_
_entity.id
_entity.type
_entity.pdbx_description
1 polymer ?
#
loop_
_entity_poly.entity_id
_entity_poly.type
_entity_poly.pdbx_seq_one_letter_code
_entity_poly.pdbx_strand_id
1 'polypeptide(L)'
;MSAHQPILPSRAIELVEAKGLNAAGSLLADFAAAGLIKTYALMREIRPTGGAAETVRDCQLPPEDWDRIVAAGQVPEALTGRTVRIEGSPLQGGHPSVLITGVSFSEASLIKVLERYCANAPATIFHEPPARMTEPQISSASTTPSQDCKPIGKQVPPIKPGDLTATVAQAVQATGLGRTKIDQLMRDGTLERTKVGRRTLISVESIERLVGAKVTK
;
A
#
# COMPACT_ATOMS: atom_id res chain seq x y z
N MET A 1 -2.30 21.44 -3.90
CA MET A 1 -1.91 20.01 -3.99
C MET A 1 -0.40 19.98 -3.89
N SER A 2 0.17 19.34 -2.86
CA SER A 2 1.62 19.33 -2.66
C SER A 2 2.27 18.57 -3.82
N ALA A 3 3.22 19.20 -4.51
CA ALA A 3 3.96 18.58 -5.61
C ALA A 3 4.69 17.35 -5.06
N HIS A 4 4.54 16.20 -5.72
CA HIS A 4 5.32 15.02 -5.38
C HIS A 4 6.77 15.31 -5.74
N GLN A 5 7.61 15.57 -4.74
CA GLN A 5 9.04 15.78 -4.93
C GLN A 5 9.76 14.45 -4.66
N PRO A 6 10.18 13.72 -5.70
CA PRO A 6 11.01 12.53 -5.53
C PRO A 6 12.40 12.95 -5.03
N ILE A 7 12.90 12.24 -4.03
CA ILE A 7 14.25 12.42 -3.49
C ILE A 7 15.13 11.22 -3.88
N LEU A 8 16.42 11.48 -4.01
CA LEU A 8 17.41 10.45 -4.28
C LEU A 8 17.59 9.50 -3.08
N PRO A 9 18.07 8.26 -3.30
CA PRO A 9 18.29 7.30 -2.22
C PRO A 9 19.21 7.82 -1.11
N SER A 10 20.26 8.57 -1.44
CA SER A 10 21.18 9.17 -0.46
C SER A 10 20.43 10.06 0.54
N ARG A 11 19.56 10.95 0.03
CA ARG A 11 18.73 11.81 0.87
C ARG A 11 17.70 11.02 1.69
N ALA A 12 17.13 9.96 1.12
CA ALA A 12 16.21 9.08 1.85
C ALA A 12 16.91 8.37 3.02
N ILE A 13 18.15 7.89 2.81
CA ILE A 13 18.99 7.28 3.84
C ILE A 13 19.25 8.28 4.97
N GLU A 14 19.66 9.51 4.65
CA GLU A 14 19.88 10.58 5.64
C GLU A 14 18.65 10.81 6.53
N LEU A 15 17.43 10.79 5.95
CA LEU A 15 16.19 10.99 6.70
C LEU A 15 15.89 9.83 7.68
N VAL A 16 16.23 8.60 7.29
CA VAL A 16 16.05 7.41 8.14
C VAL A 16 17.10 7.41 9.26
N GLU A 17 18.36 7.69 8.93
CA GLU A 17 19.45 7.78 9.89
C GLU A 17 19.25 8.92 10.90
N ALA A 18 18.68 10.05 10.47
CA ALA A 18 18.30 11.16 11.36
C ALA A 18 17.25 10.77 12.42
N LYS A 19 16.56 9.64 12.25
CA LYS A 19 15.66 9.06 13.26
C LYS A 19 16.34 8.01 14.16
N GLY A 20 17.66 7.85 14.05
CA GLY A 20 18.43 6.89 14.85
C GLY A 20 18.24 5.43 14.42
N LEU A 21 17.72 5.19 13.22
CA LEU A 21 17.50 3.86 12.68
C LEU A 21 18.75 3.39 11.94
N ASN A 22 19.30 2.26 12.38
CA ASN A 22 20.42 1.59 11.71
C ASN A 22 19.94 0.81 10.48
N ALA A 23 20.87 0.48 9.57
CA ALA A 23 20.57 -0.26 8.34
C ALA A 23 19.49 0.42 7.46
N ALA A 24 19.60 1.75 7.32
CA ALA A 24 18.63 2.58 6.61
C ALA A 24 18.29 2.07 5.20
N GLY A 25 19.27 1.54 4.46
CA GLY A 25 19.04 0.98 3.13
C GLY A 25 18.09 -0.23 3.13
N SER A 26 18.28 -1.17 4.06
CA SER A 26 17.40 -2.34 4.20
C SER A 26 16.00 -1.91 4.65
N LEU A 27 15.90 -1.01 5.62
CA LEU A 27 14.61 -0.48 6.08
C LEU A 27 13.83 0.23 4.96
N LEU A 28 14.51 1.02 4.13
CA LEU A 28 13.88 1.67 2.96
C LEU A 28 13.34 0.64 1.98
N ALA A 29 14.10 -0.43 1.70
CA ALA A 29 13.66 -1.50 0.82
C ALA A 29 12.45 -2.24 1.41
N ASP A 30 12.46 -2.54 2.71
CA ASP A 30 11.35 -3.19 3.41
C ASP A 30 10.08 -2.32 3.40
N PHE A 31 10.20 -1.02 3.64
CA PHE A 31 9.06 -0.09 3.55
C PHE A 31 8.50 0.00 2.13
N ALA A 32 9.36 -0.07 1.11
CA ALA A 32 8.94 -0.04 -0.28
C ALA A 32 8.24 -1.35 -0.69
N ALA A 33 8.82 -2.50 -0.31
CA ALA A 33 8.24 -3.84 -0.49
C ALA A 33 6.88 -3.97 0.23
N ALA A 34 6.76 -3.42 1.44
CA ALA A 34 5.50 -3.36 2.18
C ALA A 34 4.49 -2.34 1.61
N GLY A 35 4.85 -1.56 0.59
CA GLY A 35 4.02 -0.53 -0.01
C GLY A 35 3.71 0.65 0.92
N LEU A 36 4.50 0.85 1.97
CA LEU A 36 4.32 1.93 2.95
C LEU A 36 4.83 3.27 2.42
N ILE A 37 5.85 3.26 1.58
CA ILE A 37 6.39 4.43 0.89
C ILE A 37 6.21 4.31 -0.62
N LYS A 38 6.01 5.44 -1.29
CA LYS A 38 5.97 5.47 -2.74
C LYS A 38 7.39 5.56 -3.29
N THR A 39 7.69 4.71 -4.25
CA THR A 39 8.96 4.67 -4.96
C THR A 39 8.76 4.88 -6.44
N TYR A 40 9.73 5.51 -7.08
CA TYR A 40 9.72 5.80 -8.51
C TYR A 40 11.00 5.33 -9.17
N ALA A 41 10.95 5.13 -10.47
CA ALA A 41 12.10 4.87 -11.30
C ALA A 41 12.10 5.81 -12.50
N LEU A 42 13.28 6.29 -12.87
CA LEU A 42 13.51 7.00 -14.13
C LEU A 42 13.12 6.13 -15.32
N MET A 43 13.45 4.83 -15.26
CA MET A 43 13.11 3.87 -16.31
C MET A 43 12.85 2.48 -15.72
N ARG A 44 11.79 1.83 -16.22
CA ARG A 44 11.43 0.45 -15.96
C ARG A 44 11.19 -0.25 -17.29
N GLU A 45 12.00 -1.26 -17.60
CA GLU A 45 11.83 -2.11 -18.77
C GLU A 45 11.32 -3.49 -18.32
N ILE A 46 10.22 -3.95 -18.92
CA ILE A 46 9.56 -5.22 -18.61
C ILE A 46 9.73 -6.13 -19.82
N ARG A 47 10.27 -7.33 -19.61
CA ARG A 47 10.48 -8.34 -20.65
C ARG A 47 9.66 -9.60 -20.33
N PRO A 48 8.45 -9.74 -20.88
CA PRO A 48 7.65 -10.94 -20.76
C PRO A 48 8.30 -12.11 -21.52
N THR A 49 8.12 -13.33 -21.02
CA THR A 49 8.58 -14.53 -21.69
C THR A 49 7.79 -14.74 -23.00
N GLY A 50 8.46 -14.56 -24.14
CA GLY A 50 7.85 -14.70 -25.48
C GLY A 50 7.15 -13.45 -26.02
N GLY A 51 7.29 -12.28 -25.37
CA GLY A 51 6.72 -11.01 -25.81
C GLY A 51 7.76 -9.93 -26.11
N ALA A 52 7.29 -8.79 -26.64
CA ALA A 52 8.14 -7.60 -26.82
C ALA A 52 8.43 -6.93 -25.47
N ALA A 53 9.61 -6.31 -25.35
CA ALA A 53 9.96 -5.52 -24.19
C ALA A 53 9.13 -4.23 -24.14
N GLU A 54 8.55 -3.92 -22.98
CA GLU A 54 7.86 -2.66 -22.73
C GLU A 54 8.77 -1.76 -21.88
N THR A 55 8.95 -0.51 -22.30
CA THR A 55 9.71 0.49 -21.55
C THR A 55 8.77 1.58 -21.05
N VAL A 56 8.79 1.81 -19.73
CA VAL A 56 8.05 2.89 -19.08
C VAL A 56 9.04 3.82 -18.41
N ARG A 57 8.92 5.13 -18.66
CA ARG A 57 9.76 6.16 -18.03
C ARG A 57 8.99 6.87 -16.92
N ASP A 58 9.74 7.43 -15.97
CA ASP A 58 9.23 8.25 -14.87
C ASP A 58 8.02 7.62 -14.16
N CYS A 59 8.14 6.34 -13.86
CA CYS A 59 7.03 5.52 -13.39
C CYS A 59 7.12 5.25 -11.89
N GLN A 60 5.97 5.00 -11.28
CA GLN A 60 5.93 4.48 -9.92
C GLN A 60 6.30 2.99 -9.95
N LEU A 61 7.25 2.60 -9.11
CA LEU A 61 7.63 1.20 -8.94
C LEU A 61 6.56 0.46 -8.10
N PRO A 62 6.06 -0.69 -8.58
CA PRO A 62 5.19 -1.55 -7.80
C PRO A 62 5.92 -2.18 -6.59
N PRO A 63 5.22 -2.48 -5.48
CA PRO A 63 5.82 -3.16 -4.33
C PRO A 63 6.40 -4.54 -4.68
N GLU A 64 5.78 -5.25 -5.64
CA GLU A 64 6.22 -6.57 -6.06
C GLU A 64 7.60 -6.54 -6.73
N ASP A 65 7.97 -5.42 -7.38
CA ASP A 65 9.33 -5.25 -7.90
C ASP A 65 10.33 -5.14 -6.76
N TRP A 66 9.98 -4.44 -5.67
CA TRP A 66 10.83 -4.33 -4.48
C TRP A 66 10.99 -5.65 -3.74
N ASP A 67 9.92 -6.43 -3.58
CA ASP A 67 10.00 -7.80 -3.04
C ASP A 67 11.05 -8.61 -3.79
N ARG A 68 11.08 -8.47 -5.12
CA ARG A 68 12.05 -9.17 -5.97
C ARG A 68 13.45 -8.59 -5.89
N ILE A 69 13.62 -7.28 -5.76
CA ILE A 69 14.94 -6.64 -5.52
C ILE A 69 15.54 -7.15 -4.22
N VAL A 70 14.72 -7.20 -3.15
CA VAL A 70 15.12 -7.70 -1.83
C VAL A 70 15.49 -9.18 -1.92
N ALA A 71 14.63 -10.01 -2.54
CA ALA A 71 14.90 -11.43 -2.73
C ALA A 71 16.15 -11.72 -3.58
N ALA A 72 16.45 -10.85 -4.55
CA ALA A 72 17.66 -10.94 -5.37
C ALA A 72 18.92 -10.39 -4.68
N GLY A 73 18.79 -9.77 -3.50
CA GLY A 73 19.90 -9.14 -2.79
C GLY A 73 20.47 -7.89 -3.48
N GLN A 74 19.70 -7.27 -4.38
CA GLN A 74 20.15 -6.15 -5.22
C GLN A 74 19.76 -4.76 -4.68
N VAL A 75 19.43 -4.69 -3.38
CA VAL A 75 19.09 -3.43 -2.70
C VAL A 75 20.22 -2.40 -2.79
N PRO A 76 21.50 -2.75 -2.56
CA PRO A 76 22.60 -1.78 -2.68
C PRO A 76 22.66 -1.14 -4.07
N GLU A 77 22.51 -1.93 -5.14
CA GLU A 77 22.53 -1.47 -6.51
C GLU A 77 21.39 -0.49 -6.79
N ALA A 78 20.18 -0.80 -6.31
CA ALA A 78 19.02 0.08 -6.41
C ALA A 78 19.29 1.44 -5.76
N LEU A 79 19.86 1.43 -4.55
CA LEU A 79 20.12 2.64 -3.76
C LEU A 79 21.33 3.44 -4.24
N THR A 80 22.29 2.81 -4.95
CA THR A 80 23.42 3.54 -5.55
C THR A 80 23.03 4.22 -6.87
N GLY A 81 21.78 4.07 -7.32
CA GLY A 81 21.30 4.60 -8.59
C GLY A 81 21.75 3.80 -9.82
N ARG A 82 22.29 2.58 -9.62
CA ARG A 82 22.65 1.68 -10.72
C ARG A 82 21.41 1.00 -11.29
N THR A 83 21.54 0.45 -12.50
CA THR A 83 20.50 -0.38 -13.09
C THR A 83 20.45 -1.73 -12.38
N VAL A 84 19.27 -2.06 -11.85
CA VAL A 84 18.98 -3.36 -11.25
C VAL A 84 18.32 -4.26 -12.28
N ARG A 85 18.81 -5.49 -12.41
CA ARG A 85 18.26 -6.50 -13.31
C ARG A 85 17.71 -7.65 -12.50
N ILE A 86 16.40 -7.81 -12.55
CA ILE A 86 15.64 -8.85 -11.87
C ILE A 86 15.23 -9.90 -12.89
N GLU A 87 15.66 -11.13 -12.70
CA GLU A 87 15.29 -12.22 -13.60
C GLU A 87 13.87 -12.69 -13.37
N GLY A 88 13.16 -12.91 -14.48
CA GLY A 88 11.83 -13.48 -14.55
C GLY A 88 11.84 -14.99 -14.54
N SER A 89 10.64 -15.56 -14.53
CA SER A 89 10.43 -16.99 -14.70
C SER A 89 10.37 -17.33 -16.20
N PRO A 90 11.10 -18.36 -16.65
CA PRO A 90 11.07 -18.82 -18.05
C PRO A 90 9.77 -19.56 -18.40
N LEU A 91 8.89 -19.81 -17.41
CA LEU A 91 7.61 -20.46 -17.65
C LEU A 91 6.64 -19.49 -18.32
N GLN A 92 5.81 -20.00 -19.23
CA GLN A 92 4.80 -19.19 -19.90
C GLN A 92 3.78 -18.69 -18.88
N GLY A 93 3.58 -17.36 -18.83
CA GLY A 93 2.77 -16.70 -17.80
C GLY A 93 3.49 -16.47 -16.45
N GLY A 94 4.79 -16.80 -16.36
CA GLY A 94 5.62 -16.46 -15.21
C GLY A 94 5.93 -14.97 -15.09
N HIS A 95 6.50 -14.56 -13.95
CA HIS A 95 6.90 -13.17 -13.74
C HIS A 95 7.90 -12.72 -14.81
N PRO A 96 7.74 -11.52 -15.42
CA PRO A 96 8.67 -11.02 -16.43
C PRO A 96 10.03 -10.68 -15.83
N SER A 97 11.08 -10.70 -16.66
CA SER A 97 12.35 -10.06 -16.30
C SER A 97 12.16 -8.55 -16.31
N VAL A 98 12.74 -7.84 -15.34
CA VAL A 98 12.58 -6.39 -15.19
C VAL A 98 13.94 -5.73 -15.05
N LEU A 99 14.15 -4.63 -15.77
CA LEU A 99 15.29 -3.72 -15.55
C LEU A 99 14.78 -2.42 -14.98
N ILE A 100 15.39 -1.96 -13.89
CA ILE A 100 15.00 -0.74 -13.17
C ILE A 100 16.21 0.17 -13.08
N THR A 101 16.06 1.43 -13.48
CA THR A 101 17.14 2.43 -13.44
C THR A 101 16.66 3.70 -12.76
N GLY A 102 17.53 4.29 -11.92
CA GLY A 102 17.29 5.60 -11.30
C GLY A 102 16.16 5.57 -10.28
N VAL A 103 16.32 4.78 -9.22
CA VAL A 103 15.34 4.68 -8.13
C VAL A 103 15.29 5.98 -7.34
N SER A 104 14.09 6.41 -6.97
CA SER A 104 13.84 7.55 -6.09
C SER A 104 12.63 7.29 -5.18
N PHE A 105 12.51 8.09 -4.12
CA PHE A 105 11.51 7.92 -3.07
C PHE A 105 10.63 9.15 -2.91
N SER A 106 9.36 8.99 -2.55
CA SER A 106 8.54 10.11 -2.12
C SER A 106 8.90 10.51 -0.69
N GLU A 107 9.54 11.67 -0.55
CA GLU A 107 9.90 12.25 0.74
C GLU A 107 8.70 12.36 1.68
N ALA A 108 7.58 12.90 1.19
CA ALA A 108 6.36 13.05 1.99
C ALA A 108 5.78 11.71 2.49
N SER A 109 5.93 10.62 1.73
CA SER A 109 5.49 9.29 2.21
C SER A 109 6.46 8.72 3.25
N LEU A 110 7.76 8.91 3.04
CA LEU A 110 8.80 8.45 3.97
C LEU A 110 8.67 9.16 5.32
N ILE A 111 8.54 10.49 5.33
CA ILE A 111 8.35 11.27 6.56
C ILE A 111 7.13 10.75 7.33
N LYS A 112 5.99 10.52 6.66
CA LYS A 112 4.78 10.00 7.30
C LYS A 112 4.98 8.62 7.94
N VAL A 113 5.73 7.73 7.27
CA VAL A 113 6.04 6.40 7.80
C VAL A 113 6.95 6.53 9.02
N LEU A 114 7.99 7.34 8.93
CA LEU A 114 8.91 7.60 10.05
C LEU A 114 8.20 8.25 11.25
N GLU A 115 7.34 9.23 11.03
CA GLU A 115 6.54 9.82 12.10
C GLU A 115 5.60 8.80 12.74
N ARG A 116 4.94 7.98 11.93
CA ARG A 116 3.94 7.04 12.44
C ARG A 116 4.56 5.86 13.21
N TYR A 117 5.64 5.30 12.69
CA TYR A 117 6.22 4.06 13.22
C TYR A 117 7.46 4.31 14.07
N CYS A 118 8.03 5.52 14.03
CA CYS A 118 9.28 5.82 14.72
C CYS A 118 9.18 7.04 15.66
N ALA A 119 8.03 7.73 15.77
CA ALA A 119 7.88 8.81 16.75
C ALA A 119 7.87 8.36 18.22
N ASN A 120 7.74 7.05 18.49
CA ASN A 120 7.66 6.51 19.85
C ASN A 120 8.69 5.40 20.14
N ALA A 121 9.93 5.53 19.67
CA ALA A 121 11.00 4.69 20.19
C ALA A 121 11.61 5.33 21.45
N PRO A 122 11.34 4.84 22.67
CA PRO A 122 12.17 5.20 23.80
C PRO A 122 13.58 4.66 23.50
N ALA A 123 14.57 5.53 23.65
CA ALA A 123 15.97 5.15 23.50
C ALA A 123 16.32 3.97 24.42
N THR A 124 17.33 3.18 24.01
CA THR A 124 18.05 2.09 24.73
C THR A 124 17.37 0.70 24.59
N ILE A 125 18.01 -0.43 24.25
CA ILE A 125 19.33 -1.00 24.60
C ILE A 125 19.80 -2.03 23.54
N PHE A 126 21.12 -2.06 23.28
CA PHE A 126 21.88 -3.11 22.59
C PHE A 126 21.93 -4.43 23.37
N HIS A 127 21.76 -5.60 22.72
CA HIS A 127 22.62 -6.79 22.92
C HIS A 127 22.33 -7.93 21.91
N GLU A 128 23.40 -8.50 21.35
CA GLU A 128 23.48 -9.72 20.52
C GLU A 128 23.38 -11.03 21.37
N PRO A 129 23.33 -12.27 20.80
CA PRO A 129 22.37 -13.32 21.16
C PRO A 129 23.02 -14.52 21.92
N PRO A 130 22.25 -15.57 22.32
CA PRO A 130 22.19 -16.77 21.46
C PRO A 130 20.91 -17.63 21.53
N ALA A 131 20.64 -18.30 20.40
CA ALA A 131 20.21 -19.70 20.22
C ALA A 131 18.92 -20.29 20.87
N ARG A 132 18.04 -20.75 19.95
CA ARG A 132 17.40 -22.10 19.86
C ARG A 132 16.00 -22.32 20.47
N MET A 133 15.03 -22.28 19.53
CA MET A 133 13.88 -23.18 19.29
C MET A 133 12.98 -23.61 20.46
N THR A 134 11.67 -23.33 20.33
CA THR A 134 10.57 -24.33 20.13
C THR A 134 9.20 -23.61 20.13
N GLU A 135 8.48 -23.65 19.00
CA GLU A 135 7.01 -23.45 18.89
C GLU A 135 6.25 -24.63 19.54
N PRO A 136 4.95 -24.57 19.95
CA PRO A 136 3.84 -23.87 19.25
C PRO A 136 2.73 -23.18 20.12
N GLN A 137 2.12 -22.13 19.53
CA GLN A 137 0.70 -21.64 19.62
C GLN A 137 0.15 -21.15 21.01
N ILE A 138 -0.58 -20.03 21.20
CA ILE A 138 -1.91 -19.63 20.68
C ILE A 138 -2.21 -18.13 20.98
N SER A 139 -2.80 -17.42 20.00
CA SER A 139 -3.71 -16.24 20.02
C SER A 139 -3.37 -14.89 20.69
N SER A 140 -3.39 -13.79 19.91
CA SER A 140 -4.54 -12.84 19.83
C SER A 140 -4.19 -11.48 19.18
N ALA A 141 -4.80 -11.23 18.02
CA ALA A 141 -5.44 -9.98 17.56
C ALA A 141 -4.75 -8.59 17.64
N SER A 142 -4.46 -8.06 16.43
CA SER A 142 -4.83 -6.74 15.88
C SER A 142 -4.25 -5.44 16.46
N THR A 143 -3.69 -4.58 15.58
CA THR A 143 -4.39 -3.38 15.03
C THR A 143 -3.48 -2.54 14.10
N THR A 144 -3.83 -2.48 12.83
CA THR A 144 -3.34 -1.52 11.81
C THR A 144 -4.42 -0.48 11.54
N PRO A 145 -4.06 0.78 11.19
CA PRO A 145 -4.90 1.48 10.20
C PRO A 145 -4.13 2.03 8.98
N SER A 146 -4.18 1.38 7.83
CA SER A 146 -3.88 1.98 6.50
C SER A 146 -5.20 2.50 5.92
N GLN A 147 -5.31 3.81 5.64
CA GLN A 147 -5.11 4.48 4.35
C GLN A 147 -6.12 4.08 3.25
N ASP A 148 -6.72 5.08 2.59
CA ASP A 148 -7.35 4.88 1.28
C ASP A 148 -7.28 6.14 0.39
N CYS A 149 -6.82 5.92 -0.85
CA CYS A 149 -6.85 6.70 -2.10
C CYS A 149 -6.15 5.77 -3.11
N LYS A 150 -6.67 5.20 -4.21
CA LYS A 150 -7.78 5.46 -5.16
C LYS A 150 -7.98 4.13 -5.97
N PRO A 151 -9.09 3.88 -6.69
CA PRO A 151 -9.48 2.53 -7.12
C PRO A 151 -9.08 2.14 -8.56
N ILE A 152 -8.73 0.87 -8.75
CA ILE A 152 -8.86 0.12 -10.01
C ILE A 152 -10.21 -0.61 -9.93
N GLY A 153 -11.13 -0.27 -10.84
CA GLY A 153 -12.55 -0.62 -10.77
C GLY A 153 -12.83 -2.12 -10.92
N LYS A 154 -12.97 -2.83 -9.80
CA LYS A 154 -13.96 -3.91 -9.74
C LYS A 154 -15.33 -3.23 -9.80
N GLN A 155 -16.11 -3.51 -10.84
CA GLN A 155 -17.49 -3.02 -10.93
C GLN A 155 -18.27 -3.64 -9.77
N VAL A 156 -18.57 -2.82 -8.76
CA VAL A 156 -19.44 -3.22 -7.66
C VAL A 156 -20.88 -3.24 -8.22
N PRO A 157 -21.64 -4.34 -8.04
CA PRO A 157 -23.02 -4.39 -8.51
C PRO A 157 -23.84 -3.26 -7.90
N PRO A 158 -24.60 -2.49 -8.71
CA PRO A 158 -25.46 -1.44 -8.19
C PRO A 158 -26.50 -2.05 -7.24
N ILE A 159 -26.91 -1.27 -6.24
CA ILE A 159 -27.99 -1.65 -5.31
C ILE A 159 -29.25 -1.86 -6.16
N LYS A 160 -29.88 -3.03 -6.05
CA LYS A 160 -31.12 -3.31 -6.78
C LYS A 160 -32.32 -2.80 -5.97
N PRO A 161 -33.38 -2.29 -6.63
CA PRO A 161 -34.62 -1.96 -5.94
C PRO A 161 -35.19 -3.23 -5.28
N GLY A 162 -35.32 -3.22 -3.95
CA GLY A 162 -35.73 -4.36 -3.14
C GLY A 162 -34.64 -4.96 -2.23
N ASP A 163 -33.38 -4.54 -2.38
CA ASP A 163 -32.31 -4.92 -1.44
C ASP A 163 -32.53 -4.22 -0.08
N LEU A 164 -32.48 -4.98 1.02
CA LEU A 164 -32.64 -4.43 2.37
C LEU A 164 -31.33 -3.80 2.91
N THR A 165 -30.19 -4.32 2.45
CA THR A 165 -28.87 -3.93 2.94
C THR A 165 -27.86 -3.80 1.81
N ALA A 166 -27.03 -2.76 1.87
CA ALA A 166 -25.95 -2.50 0.95
C ALA A 166 -24.58 -2.66 1.63
N THR A 167 -23.58 -3.06 0.87
CA THR A 167 -22.18 -3.00 1.32
C THR A 167 -21.68 -1.56 1.34
N VAL A 168 -20.62 -1.29 2.11
CA VAL A 168 -20.05 0.06 2.16
C VAL A 168 -19.55 0.54 0.80
N ALA A 169 -19.05 -0.36 -0.05
CA ALA A 169 -18.65 -0.01 -1.41
C ALA A 169 -19.84 0.41 -2.29
N GLN A 170 -20.98 -0.27 -2.13
CA GLN A 170 -22.24 0.10 -2.80
C GLN A 170 -22.78 1.45 -2.29
N ALA A 171 -22.68 1.72 -0.98
CA ALA A 171 -23.08 3.00 -0.41
C ALA A 171 -22.23 4.16 -0.95
N VAL A 172 -20.92 3.97 -1.11
CA VAL A 172 -20.01 4.95 -1.74
C VAL A 172 -20.45 5.25 -3.19
N GLN A 173 -20.82 4.22 -3.95
CA GLN A 173 -21.31 4.41 -5.32
C GLN A 173 -22.67 5.09 -5.38
N ALA A 174 -23.62 4.69 -4.53
CA ALA A 174 -24.99 5.21 -4.55
C ALA A 174 -25.07 6.67 -4.08
N THR A 175 -24.22 7.07 -3.13
CA THR A 175 -24.20 8.43 -2.58
C THR A 175 -23.23 9.37 -3.29
N GLY A 176 -22.26 8.83 -4.04
CA GLY A 176 -21.13 9.58 -4.59
C GLY A 176 -20.17 10.14 -3.53
N LEU A 177 -20.37 9.80 -2.24
CA LEU A 177 -19.55 10.28 -1.13
C LEU A 177 -18.32 9.38 -0.95
N GLY A 178 -17.17 10.01 -0.66
CA GLY A 178 -15.93 9.28 -0.39
C GLY A 178 -16.02 8.38 0.84
N ARG A 179 -15.19 7.33 0.88
CA ARG A 179 -15.18 6.30 1.93
C ARG A 179 -15.11 6.88 3.34
N THR A 180 -14.23 7.85 3.56
CA THR A 180 -14.06 8.53 4.85
C THR A 180 -15.35 9.21 5.31
N LYS A 181 -16.12 9.79 4.39
CA LYS A 181 -17.39 10.47 4.72
C LYS A 181 -18.48 9.46 5.07
N ILE A 182 -18.52 8.32 4.38
CA ILE A 182 -19.41 7.21 4.73
C ILE A 182 -19.07 6.64 6.10
N ASP A 183 -17.78 6.42 6.41
CA ASP A 183 -17.35 5.95 7.72
C ASP A 183 -17.66 6.97 8.84
N GLN A 184 -17.62 8.28 8.53
CA GLN A 184 -18.06 9.32 9.45
C GLN A 184 -19.58 9.23 9.71
N LEU A 185 -20.39 9.14 8.66
CA LEU A 185 -21.85 9.05 8.78
C LEU A 185 -22.32 7.77 9.51
N MET A 186 -21.56 6.68 9.40
CA MET A 186 -21.80 5.47 10.20
C MET A 186 -21.43 5.63 11.68
N ARG A 187 -20.50 6.53 12.03
CA ARG A 187 -20.16 6.86 13.42
C ARG A 187 -21.14 7.84 14.03
N ASP A 188 -21.56 8.83 13.24
CA ASP A 188 -22.51 9.87 13.63
C ASP A 188 -23.95 9.31 13.77
N GLY A 189 -24.20 8.09 13.29
CA GLY A 189 -25.50 7.40 13.39
C GLY A 189 -26.49 7.76 12.28
N THR A 190 -26.10 8.62 11.34
CA THR A 190 -26.91 8.97 10.16
C THR A 190 -27.11 7.78 9.22
N LEU A 191 -26.08 6.93 9.08
CA LEU A 191 -26.17 5.66 8.36
C LEU A 191 -26.26 4.49 9.34
N GLU A 192 -27.33 3.72 9.23
CA GLU A 192 -27.55 2.55 10.08
C GLU A 192 -26.67 1.39 9.61
N ARG A 193 -25.71 1.01 10.46
CA ARG A 193 -24.78 -0.09 10.21
C ARG A 193 -25.22 -1.36 10.93
N THR A 194 -25.16 -2.48 10.22
CA THR A 194 -25.35 -3.83 10.76
C THR A 194 -24.10 -4.65 10.50
N LYS A 195 -23.51 -5.23 11.55
CA LYS A 195 -22.34 -6.10 11.41
C LYS A 195 -22.81 -7.55 11.24
N VAL A 196 -22.51 -8.14 10.10
CA VAL A 196 -22.82 -9.55 9.80
C VAL A 196 -21.50 -10.29 9.58
N GLY A 197 -21.08 -11.03 10.61
CA GLY A 197 -19.78 -11.70 10.63
C GLY A 197 -18.62 -10.73 10.45
N ARG A 198 -17.85 -10.90 9.36
CA ARG A 198 -16.69 -10.04 9.01
C ARG A 198 -17.07 -8.80 8.19
N ARG A 199 -18.33 -8.68 7.75
CA ARG A 199 -18.78 -7.61 6.85
C ARG A 199 -19.62 -6.58 7.59
N THR A 200 -19.49 -5.32 7.17
CA THR A 200 -20.38 -4.23 7.58
C THR A 200 -21.37 -3.98 6.45
N LEU A 201 -22.64 -4.13 6.77
CA LEU A 201 -23.76 -3.80 5.91
C LEU A 201 -24.39 -2.50 6.39
N ILE A 202 -24.95 -1.73 5.47
CA ILE A 202 -25.65 -0.46 5.73
C ILE A 202 -27.09 -0.65 5.24
N SER A 203 -28.09 -0.24 6.01
CA SER A 203 -29.48 -0.32 5.58
C SER A 203 -29.69 0.53 4.32
N VAL A 204 -30.43 0.04 3.33
CA VAL A 204 -30.75 0.87 2.15
C VAL A 204 -31.63 2.07 2.54
N GLU A 205 -32.53 1.91 3.51
CA GLU A 205 -33.40 2.99 3.99
C GLU A 205 -32.64 4.23 4.49
N SER A 206 -31.57 4.05 5.29
CA SER A 206 -30.75 5.18 5.76
C SER A 206 -29.96 5.85 4.64
N ILE A 207 -29.57 5.10 3.59
CA ILE A 207 -28.92 5.66 2.40
C ILE A 207 -29.91 6.51 1.60
N GLU A 208 -31.13 6.02 1.39
CA GLU A 208 -32.18 6.76 0.68
C GLU A 208 -32.59 8.04 1.42
N ARG A 209 -32.71 7.98 2.75
CA ARG A 209 -32.96 9.17 3.59
C ARG A 209 -31.87 10.22 3.44
N LEU A 210 -30.62 9.80 3.33
CA LEU A 210 -29.46 10.70 3.19
C LEU A 210 -29.41 11.38 1.83
N VAL A 211 -29.67 10.65 0.75
CA VAL A 211 -29.59 11.17 -0.63
C VAL A 211 -30.86 11.94 -1.02
N GLY A 212 -31.97 11.74 -0.29
CA GLY A 212 -33.26 12.36 -0.59
C GLY A 212 -33.91 11.80 -1.88
N ALA A 213 -33.34 10.74 -2.44
CA ALA A 213 -33.83 10.05 -3.63
C ALA A 213 -34.41 8.70 -3.21
N LYS A 214 -35.69 8.46 -3.54
CA LYS A 214 -36.29 7.12 -3.46
C LYS A 214 -35.83 6.32 -4.68
N VAL A 215 -35.31 5.11 -4.48
CA VAL A 215 -35.08 4.18 -5.61
C VAL A 215 -36.46 3.74 -6.09
N THR A 216 -37.01 4.47 -7.04
CA THR A 216 -38.37 4.27 -7.55
C THR A 216 -38.41 2.94 -8.33
N LYS A 217 -39.50 2.20 -8.12
CA LYS A 217 -39.81 0.88 -8.66
C LYS A 217 -39.79 0.82 -10.19
#